data_AF-A0A1G6Q2A7-F1
#
_entry.id   AF-A0A1G6Q2A7-F1
#
_cell.length_a   1.000
_cell.length_b   1.000
_cell.length_c   1.000
_cell.angle_alpha   90.00
_cell.angle_beta   90.00
_cell.angle_gamma   90.00
#
_symmetry.space_group_name_H-M   'P 1'
#
loop_
_entity.id
_entity.type
_entity.pdbx_description
1 polymer ?
#
loop_
_entity_poly.entity_id
_entity_poly.type
_entity_poly.pdbx_seq_one_letter_code
_entity_poly.pdbx_strand_id
1 'polypeptide(L)' 'MKIDLQVDYHPSGNRTLKQRNEGQTMWVDLQEPKGLLANPDMGVFYRQVAKHLGDLVAMGHEVSYADTSAD' A
#
# COMPACT_ATOMS: atom_id res chain seq x y z
N MET A 1 14.40 -6.89 -6.66
CA MET A 1 13.12 -7.55 -6.36
C MET A 1 12.02 -6.55 -6.63
N LYS A 2 11.06 -6.92 -7.47
CA LYS A 2 9.90 -6.08 -7.77
C LYS A 2 8.83 -6.22 -6.70
N ILE A 3 8.22 -5.10 -6.32
CA ILE A 3 7.09 -5.04 -5.38
C ILE A 3 5.97 -4.26 -6.05
N ASP A 4 4.78 -4.85 -6.12
CA ASP A 4 3.57 -4.14 -6.53
C ASP A 4 2.80 -3.73 -5.27
N LEU A 5 2.35 -2.48 -5.24
CA LEU A 5 1.51 -1.91 -4.18
C LEU A 5 0.18 -1.44 -4.78
N GLN A 6 -0.91 -1.73 -4.09
CA GLN A 6 -2.26 -1.31 -4.49
C GLN A 6 -3.04 -0.77 -3.29
N VAL A 7 -3.61 0.42 -3.42
CA VAL A 7 -4.61 0.92 -2.46
C VAL A 7 -5.95 0.31 -2.79
N ASP A 8 -6.59 -0.29 -1.80
CA ASP A 8 -7.97 -0.76 -1.85
C ASP A 8 -8.86 0.19 -1.03
N TYR A 9 -9.99 0.61 -1.62
CA TYR A 9 -10.97 1.48 -0.99
C TYR A 9 -12.23 0.69 -0.66
N HIS A 10 -12.55 0.60 0.63
CA HIS A 10 -13.75 -0.08 1.10
C HIS A 10 -14.93 0.88 1.13
N PRO A 11 -16.17 0.42 0.82
CA PRO A 11 -17.38 1.24 0.89
C PRO A 11 -17.64 1.89 2.26
N SER A 12 -17.03 1.39 3.33
CA SER A 12 -17.06 1.98 4.67
C SER A 12 -16.25 3.27 4.82
N GLY A 13 -15.50 3.68 3.79
CA GLY A 13 -14.61 4.84 3.83
C GLY A 13 -13.16 4.53 4.24
N ASN A 14 -12.88 3.27 4.57
CA ASN A 14 -11.55 2.82 4.97
C ASN A 14 -10.65 2.52 3.78
N ARG A 15 -9.34 2.73 3.95
CA ARG A 15 -8.30 2.41 2.97
C ARG A 15 -7.33 1.36 3.49
N THR A 16 -6.94 0.44 2.63
CA THR A 16 -5.95 -0.60 2.93
C THR A 16 -4.89 -0.61 1.83
N LEU A 17 -3.61 -0.63 2.20
CA LEU A 17 -2.52 -0.87 1.26
C LEU A 17 -2.27 -2.37 1.18
N LYS A 18 -2.28 -2.90 -0.04
CA LYS A 18 -1.95 -4.29 -0.34
C LYS A 18 -0.61 -4.36 -1.05
N GLN A 19 0.11 -5.43 -0.80
CA GLN A 19 1.40 -5.70 -1.41
C GLN A 19 1.38 -7.05 -2.12
N ARG A 20 2.11 -7.14 -3.23
CA ARG A 20 2.44 -8.39 -3.89
C ARG A 20 3.91 -8.35 -4.30
N ASN A 21 4.68 -9.33 -3.83
CA ASN A 21 6.08 -9.45 -4.22
C ASN A 21 6.22 -10.17 -5.56
N GLU A 22 7.37 -9.97 -6.21
CA GLU A 22 7.78 -10.74 -7.38
C GLU A 22 7.62 -12.25 -7.16
N GLY A 23 6.94 -12.91 -8.09
CA GLY A 23 6.65 -14.35 -8.01
C GLY A 23 5.44 -14.73 -7.15
N GLN A 24 4.83 -13.78 -6.42
CA GLN A 24 3.56 -14.02 -5.72
C GLN A 24 2.37 -13.76 -6.65
N THR A 25 1.33 -14.60 -6.53
CA THR A 25 0.09 -14.45 -7.30
C THR A 25 -0.98 -13.70 -6.51
N MET A 26 -0.98 -13.80 -5.18
CA MET A 26 -1.97 -13.20 -4.30
C MET A 26 -1.49 -11.88 -3.72
N TRP A 27 -2.43 -10.95 -3.56
CA TRP A 27 -2.23 -9.72 -2.78
C TRP A 27 -2.32 -10.03 -1.29
N VAL A 28 -1.50 -9.35 -0.51
CA VAL A 28 -1.49 -9.43 0.95
C VAL A 28 -1.71 -8.05 1.54
N ASP A 29 -2.67 -7.93 2.45
CA ASP A 29 -2.91 -6.68 3.17
C ASP A 29 -1.72 -6.36 4.09
N LEU A 30 -1.19 -5.14 3.99
CA LEU A 30 -0.09 -4.70 4.85
C LEU A 30 -0.61 -4.36 6.24
N GLN A 31 -0.35 -5.26 7.18
CA GLN A 31 -0.69 -5.06 8.60
C GLN A 31 0.25 -4.08 9.30
N GLU A 32 1.49 -3.96 8.81
CA GLU A 32 2.51 -3.05 9.32
C GLU A 32 3.18 -2.30 8.16
N PRO A 33 3.61 -1.04 8.36
CA PRO A 33 3.40 -0.23 9.56
C PRO A 33 1.93 0.14 9.83
N LYS A 34 1.61 0.40 11.11
CA LYS A 34 0.29 0.92 11.53
C LYS A 34 -0.20 2.07 10.65
N GLY A 35 -1.49 2.01 10.29
CA GLY A 35 -2.15 3.02 9.47
C GLY A 35 -2.20 2.69 7.98
N LEU A 36 -1.69 1.53 7.55
CA LEU A 36 -1.84 1.00 6.21
C LEU A 36 -3.00 -0.02 6.06
N LEU A 37 -3.60 -0.47 7.17
CA LEU A 37 -4.71 -1.41 7.17
C LEU A 37 -5.99 -0.74 7.64
N ALA A 38 -7.06 -0.84 6.85
CA ALA A 38 -8.42 -0.40 7.18
C ALA A 38 -8.49 1.01 7.82
N ASN A 39 -7.68 1.95 7.33
CA ASN A 39 -7.53 3.27 7.93
C ASN A 39 -8.63 4.23 7.43
N PRO A 40 -9.46 4.82 8.31
CA PRO A 40 -10.49 5.78 7.92
C PRO A 40 -9.92 7.17 7.61
N ASP A 41 -8.75 7.52 8.16
CA ASP A 41 -8.13 8.83 7.95
C ASP A 41 -7.26 8.79 6.69
N MET A 42 -7.80 9.39 5.62
CA MET A 42 -7.13 9.51 4.33
C MET A 42 -5.76 10.18 4.43
N GLY A 43 -5.64 11.26 5.20
CA GLY A 43 -4.40 12.02 5.31
C GLY A 43 -3.31 11.21 6.03
N VAL A 44 -3.68 10.52 7.11
CA VAL A 44 -2.76 9.61 7.82
C VAL A 44 -2.37 8.45 6.92
N PHE A 45 -3.33 7.82 6.24
CA PHE A 45 -3.09 6.70 5.34
C PHE A 45 -2.05 7.06 4.26
N TYR A 46 -2.28 8.11 3.47
CA TYR A 46 -1.37 8.45 2.38
C TYR A 46 0.00 8.93 2.86
N ARG A 47 0.10 9.54 4.05
CA ARG A 47 1.41 9.83 4.67
C ARG A 47 2.18 8.55 5.00
N GLN A 48 1.50 7.52 5.51
CA GLN A 48 2.14 6.22 5.76
C GLN A 48 2.50 5.49 4.47
N VAL A 49 1.65 5.57 3.43
CA VAL A 49 1.94 5.01 2.10
C VAL A 49 3.20 5.67 1.51
N ALA A 50 3.28 6.99 1.52
CA ALA A 50 4.44 7.72 1.02
C ALA A 50 5.72 7.37 1.78
N LYS A 51 5.64 7.22 3.11
CA LYS A 51 6.77 6.77 3.93
C LYS A 51 7.20 5.34 3.54
N HIS A 52 6.25 4.41 3.46
CA HIS A 52 6.51 3.02 3.13
C HIS A 52 7.12 2.87 1.72
N LEU A 53 6.61 3.61 0.73
CA LEU A 53 7.19 3.72 -0.61
C LEU A 53 8.66 4.17 -0.55
N GLY A 54 8.93 5.25 0.20
CA GLY A 54 10.28 5.76 0.39
C GLY A 54 11.22 4.73 1.00
N ASP A 55 10.75 4.00 2.02
CA ASP A 55 11.53 2.94 2.69
C ASP A 55 11.85 1.80 1.70
N LEU A 56 10.90 1.34 0.89
CA LEU A 56 11.13 0.28 -0.10
C LEU A 56 12.13 0.71 -1.19
N VAL A 57 11.99 1.93 -1.69
CA VAL A 57 12.94 2.48 -2.68
C VAL A 57 14.34 2.64 -2.08
N ALA A 58 14.44 3.10 -0.83
CA ALA A 58 15.72 3.23 -0.13
C ALA A 58 16.42 1.87 0.09
N MET A 59 15.64 0.79 0.20
CA MET A 59 16.16 -0.59 0.26
C MET A 59 16.54 -1.15 -1.13
N GLY A 60 16.33 -0.41 -2.21
CA GLY A 60 16.66 -0.82 -3.57
C GLY A 60 15.60 -1.70 -4.25
N HIS A 61 14.36 -1.69 -3.75
CA HIS A 61 13.25 -2.36 -4.42
C HIS A 61 12.74 -1.53 -5.61
N GLU A 62 12.35 -2.22 -6.68
CA GLU A 62 11.60 -1.61 -7.77
C GLU A 62 10.11 -1.68 -7.40
N VAL A 63 9.46 -0.52 -7.28
CA VAL A 63 8.09 -0.45 -6.76
C VAL A 63 7.12 0.05 -7.84
N SER A 64 6.08 -0.74 -8.10
CA SER A 64 4.90 -0.29 -8.87
C SER A 64 3.81 0.10 -7.88
N TYR A 65 3.14 1.23 -8.11
CA TYR A 65 2.09 1.74 -7.22
C TYR A 65 0.82 2.03 -8.03
N ALA A 66 -0.33 1.53 -7.55
CA ALA A 66 -1.64 1.79 -8.10
C ALA A 66 -2.62 2.24 -7.01
N ASP A 67 -3.42 3.26 -7.30
CA ASP A 67 -4.45 3.75 -6.40
C ASP A 67 -5.82 3.65 -7.08
N THR A 68 -6.62 2.67 -6.68
CA THR A 68 -7.94 2.43 -7.29
C THR A 68 -9.05 3.25 -6.65
N SER A 69 -8.71 4.21 -5.76
CA SER A 69 -9.70 5.16 -5.23
C SER A 69 -9.94 6.37 -6.15
N ALA A 70 -9.12 6.52 -7.19
CA ALA A 70 -9.18 7.63 -8.15
C ALA A 70 -9.81 7.23 -9.51
N ASP A 71 -10.21 5.98 -9.69
CA ASP A 71 -10.95 5.47 -10.86
C ASP A 71 -12.47 5.56 -10.68
#